data_AF-A0A074S3U8-F1
#
_entry.id   AF-A0A074S3U8-F1
#
_cell.length_a   1.000
_cell.length_b   1.000
_cell.length_c   1.000
_cell.angle_alpha   90.00
_cell.angle_beta   90.00
_cell.angle_gamma   90.00
#
_symmetry.space_group_name_H-M   'P 1'
#
loop_
_entity.id
_entity.type
_entity.pdbx_description
1 polymer ?
#
loop_
_entity_poly.entity_id
_entity_poly.type
_entity_poly.pdbx_seq_one_letter_code
_entity_poly.pdbx_strand_id
1 'polypeptide(L)'
;MSLKPTVTLHGALPALQPEYFSSDLFVTPLRLDIENLLTEFARRLQNHSDHCGLAEPATSNATDPNGIFRNNSLKAFLSCWASSDWRFVHLRCLDAIGRTAFLRTVHRTFLEASITFSDELMRLGALYGLYTFHMTQPSHLHRILEIPIPLDHLQQFLQLPLTFQHPHKLVATHLISTLISQHIFRLLPVSGLRPMNPTMLPQTFVAISTTSQDTMPRGPGRVTVTNRLRMGKRAVDELQTFLDGDTSHMAPRAPGSLPSFTDYTTLRALMMDAAGPETIDNAIRETSQNLRNAEDILVREGMAVEVDPELRNGQLLGLVHDTTGSSILD
;
A
#
# COMPACT_ATOMS: atom_id res chain seq x y z
N MET A 1 -0.07 -15.57 14.93
CA MET A 1 -1.46 -15.96 14.57
C MET A 1 -1.49 -16.32 13.10
N SER A 2 -2.25 -17.35 12.70
CA SER A 2 -2.38 -17.73 11.28
C SER A 2 -3.47 -16.85 10.67
N LEU A 3 -3.13 -16.03 9.67
CA LEU A 3 -4.13 -15.50 8.73
C LEU A 3 -4.96 -16.70 8.29
N LYS A 4 -6.28 -16.68 8.55
CA LYS A 4 -7.15 -17.77 8.10
C LYS A 4 -7.06 -17.78 6.59
N PRO A 5 -6.73 -18.90 5.94
CA PRO A 5 -6.71 -18.95 4.49
C PRO A 5 -8.13 -18.61 4.01
N THR A 6 -8.29 -17.49 3.32
CA THR A 6 -9.50 -17.25 2.53
C THR A 6 -9.45 -18.26 1.40
N VAL A 7 -10.50 -19.07 1.26
CA VAL A 7 -10.66 -19.93 0.10
C VAL A 7 -10.95 -19.01 -1.09
N THR A 8 -9.91 -18.58 -1.79
CA THR A 8 -10.08 -17.90 -3.07
C THR A 8 -10.50 -18.93 -4.10
N LEU A 9 -11.60 -18.65 -4.81
CA LEU A 9 -11.95 -19.41 -6.01
C LEU A 9 -10.75 -19.39 -6.96
N HIS A 10 -10.40 -20.52 -7.55
CA HIS A 10 -9.35 -20.58 -8.57
C HIS A 10 -9.65 -19.57 -9.69
N GLY A 11 -8.71 -18.64 -9.93
CA GLY A 11 -8.82 -17.58 -10.94
C GLY A 11 -9.30 -16.23 -10.43
N ALA A 12 -9.77 -16.11 -9.18
CA ALA A 12 -10.06 -14.80 -8.60
C ALA A 12 -8.75 -14.07 -8.24
N LEU A 13 -8.68 -12.77 -8.56
CA LEU A 13 -7.59 -11.91 -8.07
C LEU A 13 -7.53 -12.01 -6.54
N PRO A 14 -6.32 -12.13 -5.94
CA PRO A 14 -6.18 -12.23 -4.50
C PRO A 14 -6.80 -10.99 -3.83
N ALA A 15 -7.98 -11.16 -3.23
CA ALA A 15 -8.63 -10.11 -2.47
C ALA A 15 -7.90 -9.92 -1.14
N LEU A 16 -7.55 -8.67 -0.82
CA LEU A 16 -6.95 -8.35 0.46
C LEU A 16 -8.00 -8.55 1.57
N GLN A 17 -7.61 -9.28 2.61
CA GLN A 17 -8.45 -9.42 3.79
C GLN A 17 -8.64 -8.05 4.47
N PRO A 18 -9.84 -7.68 4.92
CA PRO A 18 -10.09 -6.41 5.62
C PRO A 18 -9.11 -6.13 6.77
N GLU A 19 -8.69 -7.19 7.47
CA GLU A 19 -7.76 -7.15 8.59
C GLU A 19 -6.37 -6.63 8.18
N TYR A 20 -5.98 -6.76 6.91
CA TYR A 20 -4.75 -6.18 6.37
C TYR A 20 -4.72 -4.67 6.57
N PHE A 21 -5.84 -3.98 6.31
CA PHE A 21 -5.93 -2.52 6.45
C PHE A 21 -5.93 -2.03 7.90
N SER A 22 -6.10 -2.92 8.87
CA SER A 22 -5.89 -2.64 10.28
C SER A 22 -4.54 -3.13 10.81
N SER A 23 -3.77 -3.85 10.00
CA SER A 23 -2.49 -4.42 10.40
C SER A 23 -1.38 -3.37 10.42
N ASP A 24 -0.33 -3.65 11.19
CA ASP A 24 0.88 -2.83 11.25
C ASP A 24 1.55 -2.66 9.88
N LEU A 25 1.51 -3.69 9.03
CA LEU A 25 2.03 -3.65 7.66
C LEU A 25 1.40 -2.59 6.78
N PHE A 26 0.17 -2.18 7.09
CA PHE A 26 -0.54 -1.14 6.32
C PHE A 26 -0.56 0.18 7.08
N VAL A 27 -0.94 0.16 8.36
CA VAL A 27 -1.15 1.37 9.16
C VAL A 27 0.14 2.15 9.38
N THR A 28 1.27 1.48 9.59
CA THR A 28 2.54 2.15 9.88
C THR A 28 3.08 2.89 8.65
N PRO A 29 3.18 2.26 7.46
CA PRO A 29 3.49 2.99 6.22
C PRO A 29 2.48 4.10 5.92
N LEU A 30 1.17 3.84 6.10
CA LEU A 30 0.14 4.87 5.89
C LEU A 30 0.34 6.09 6.79
N ARG A 31 0.65 5.89 8.08
CA ARG A 31 0.93 6.98 9.02
C ARG A 31 2.15 7.78 8.59
N LEU A 32 3.22 7.11 8.16
CA LEU A 32 4.42 7.75 7.65
C LEU A 32 4.13 8.57 6.38
N ASP A 33 3.34 8.02 5.46
CA ASP A 33 2.94 8.74 4.23
C ASP A 33 2.10 9.97 4.53
N ILE A 34 1.18 9.88 5.51
CA ILE A 34 0.41 11.02 6.00
C ILE A 34 1.34 12.04 6.64
N GLU A 35 2.23 11.63 7.54
CA GLU A 35 3.19 12.52 8.19
C GLU A 35 4.08 13.26 7.18
N ASN A 36 4.57 12.57 6.16
CA ASN A 36 5.35 13.14 5.07
C ASN A 36 4.54 14.18 4.27
N LEU A 37 3.29 13.85 3.91
CA LEU A 37 2.38 14.77 3.23
C LEU A 37 2.14 16.05 4.07
N LEU A 38 1.89 15.88 5.36
CA LEU A 38 1.60 16.97 6.29
C LEU A 38 2.83 17.84 6.57
N THR A 39 4.00 17.23 6.70
CA THR A 39 5.28 17.93 6.87
C THR A 39 5.61 18.76 5.64
N GLU A 40 5.43 18.20 4.44
CA GLU A 40 5.65 18.92 3.19
C GLU A 40 4.65 20.08 3.02
N PHE A 41 3.38 19.88 3.39
CA PHE A 41 2.39 20.95 3.43
C PHE A 41 2.79 22.08 4.41
N ALA A 42 3.14 21.74 5.65
CA ALA A 42 3.55 22.70 6.67
C ALA A 42 4.78 23.51 6.19
N ARG A 43 5.79 22.82 5.65
CA ARG A 43 7.00 23.44 5.09
C ARG A 43 6.68 24.42 3.95
N ARG A 44 5.82 24.03 2.99
CA ARG A 44 5.43 24.93 1.89
C ARG A 44 4.67 26.15 2.39
N LEU A 45 3.79 25.97 3.37
CA LEU A 45 3.00 27.07 3.90
C LEU A 45 3.87 28.05 4.71
N GLN A 46 4.83 27.56 5.49
CA GLN A 46 5.83 28.39 6.20
C GLN A 46 6.69 29.20 5.23
N ASN A 47 7.21 28.57 4.18
CA ASN A 47 8.01 29.28 3.18
C ASN A 47 7.20 30.33 2.40
N HIS A 48 5.89 30.12 2.24
CA HIS A 48 5.01 31.10 1.62
C HIS A 48 4.57 32.23 2.55
N SER A 49 4.46 31.99 3.87
CA SER A 49 4.15 33.06 4.83
C SER A 49 5.24 34.12 4.90
N ASP A 50 6.49 33.75 4.62
CA ASP A 50 7.60 34.71 4.53
C ASP A 50 7.51 35.61 3.30
N HIS A 51 6.67 35.28 2.31
CA HIS A 51 6.49 36.05 1.08
C HIS A 51 5.08 36.66 0.93
N CYS A 52 4.09 36.18 1.70
CA CYS A 52 2.83 36.89 1.91
C CYS A 52 3.05 37.96 2.98
N GLY A 53 3.87 38.94 2.63
CA GLY A 53 4.02 40.15 3.42
C GLY A 53 2.65 40.73 3.74
N LEU A 54 2.36 40.90 5.02
CA LEU A 54 1.37 41.83 5.56
C LEU A 54 1.67 43.31 5.18
N ALA A 55 2.46 43.52 4.13
CA ALA A 55 2.88 44.80 3.60
C ALA A 55 2.42 44.86 2.14
N GLU A 56 1.11 45.00 1.96
CA GLU A 56 0.49 45.91 0.99
C GLU A 56 -1.02 45.79 1.22
N PRO A 57 -1.64 46.71 1.98
CA PRO A 57 -3.08 46.84 2.04
C PRO A 57 -3.57 47.30 0.67
N ALA A 58 -3.73 46.34 -0.25
CA ALA A 58 -4.35 46.58 -1.54
C ALA A 58 -5.78 47.07 -1.28
N THR A 59 -5.96 48.36 -1.50
CA THR A 59 -7.19 49.16 -1.49
C THR A 59 -8.19 48.72 -2.58
N SER A 60 -8.26 47.43 -2.90
CA SER A 60 -9.29 46.90 -3.78
C SER A 60 -10.59 46.75 -3.00
N ASN A 61 -11.47 47.75 -3.13
CA ASN A 61 -12.86 47.80 -2.68
C ASN A 61 -13.76 46.75 -3.38
N ALA A 62 -13.32 45.50 -3.48
CA ALA A 62 -14.12 44.42 -4.01
C ALA A 62 -14.80 43.70 -2.84
N THR A 63 -16.04 44.08 -2.58
CA THR A 63 -17.01 43.45 -1.67
C THR A 63 -17.40 42.06 -2.18
N ASP A 64 -16.43 41.20 -2.48
CA ASP A 64 -16.70 39.84 -2.91
C ASP A 64 -16.62 38.92 -1.67
N PRO A 65 -17.76 38.53 -1.08
CA PRO A 65 -17.81 37.63 0.08
C PRO A 65 -17.16 36.25 -0.21
N ASN A 66 -16.83 35.94 -1.47
CA ASN A 66 -16.09 34.75 -1.85
C ASN A 66 -14.55 34.88 -1.70
N GLY A 67 -14.02 36.06 -1.37
CA GLY A 67 -12.58 36.31 -1.22
C GLY A 67 -11.89 35.51 -0.11
N ILE A 68 -12.65 35.11 0.92
CA ILE A 68 -12.17 34.24 2.02
C ILE A 68 -11.74 32.87 1.50
N PHE A 69 -12.21 32.44 0.32
CA PHE A 69 -11.87 31.15 -0.29
C PHE A 69 -10.78 31.19 -1.36
N ARG A 70 -10.12 32.34 -1.60
CA ARG A 70 -8.80 32.34 -2.26
C ARG A 70 -7.72 31.82 -1.29
N ASN A 71 -8.01 30.68 -0.67
CA ASN A 71 -7.22 30.03 0.35
C ASN A 71 -5.97 29.44 -0.30
N ASN A 72 -4.92 30.27 -0.36
CA ASN A 72 -3.58 29.85 -0.75
C ASN A 72 -3.15 28.57 0.02
N SER A 73 -3.61 28.39 1.26
CA SER A 73 -3.39 27.18 2.06
C SER A 73 -4.05 25.94 1.47
N LEU A 74 -5.32 25.98 1.07
CA LEU A 74 -5.99 24.83 0.45
C LEU A 74 -5.36 24.50 -0.91
N LYS A 75 -5.05 25.52 -1.71
CA LYS A 75 -4.36 25.33 -3.00
C LYS A 75 -2.96 24.71 -2.81
N ALA A 76 -2.21 25.18 -1.82
CA ALA A 76 -0.92 24.60 -1.45
C ALA A 76 -1.08 23.14 -0.99
N PHE A 77 -2.06 22.85 -0.15
CA PHE A 77 -2.36 21.48 0.28
C PHE A 77 -2.70 20.58 -0.91
N LEU A 78 -3.59 21.01 -1.82
CA LEU A 78 -3.94 20.23 -3.01
C LEU A 78 -2.74 20.01 -3.95
N SER A 79 -1.81 20.96 -4.01
CA SER A 79 -0.55 20.76 -4.73
C SER A 79 0.32 19.69 -4.07
N CYS A 80 0.46 19.69 -2.74
CA CYS A 80 1.16 18.62 -2.01
C CYS A 80 0.46 17.27 -2.22
N TRP A 81 -0.87 17.24 -2.09
CA TRP A 81 -1.71 16.07 -2.29
C TRP A 81 -1.50 15.44 -3.67
N ALA A 82 -1.47 16.26 -4.72
CA ALA A 82 -1.22 15.79 -6.07
C ALA A 82 0.23 15.31 -6.27
N SER A 83 1.22 16.01 -5.70
CA SER A 83 2.64 15.63 -5.81
C SER A 83 3.00 14.36 -5.05
N SER A 84 2.24 14.02 -4.01
CA SER A 84 2.41 12.80 -3.23
C SER A 84 1.52 11.64 -3.72
N ASP A 85 0.96 11.75 -4.94
CA ASP A 85 0.08 10.77 -5.59
C ASP A 85 -1.19 10.35 -4.80
N TRP A 86 -1.59 11.16 -3.82
CA TRP A 86 -2.81 10.93 -3.06
C TRP A 86 -4.09 11.11 -3.89
N ARG A 87 -4.03 11.72 -5.07
CA ARG A 87 -5.17 11.80 -6.02
C ARG A 87 -5.72 10.43 -6.43
N PHE A 88 -4.88 9.39 -6.44
CA PHE A 88 -5.27 8.03 -6.83
C PHE A 88 -5.41 7.08 -5.65
N VAL A 89 -5.28 7.59 -4.42
CA VAL A 89 -5.32 6.76 -3.20
C VAL A 89 -6.62 5.97 -3.10
N HIS A 90 -7.73 6.58 -3.52
CA HIS A 90 -9.03 5.93 -3.55
C HIS A 90 -9.05 4.71 -4.44
N LEU A 91 -8.17 4.58 -5.43
CA LEU A 91 -8.18 3.46 -6.37
C LEU A 91 -7.27 2.29 -5.93
N ARG A 92 -6.60 2.40 -4.78
CA ARG A 92 -5.70 1.35 -4.27
C ARG A 92 -6.41 0.06 -3.85
N CYS A 93 -7.72 0.12 -3.60
CA CYS A 93 -8.52 -1.04 -3.23
C CYS A 93 -9.90 -0.99 -3.92
N LEU A 94 -10.13 -1.93 -4.83
CA LEU A 94 -11.33 -1.97 -5.68
C LEU A 94 -12.40 -2.93 -5.16
N ASP A 95 -12.02 -3.94 -4.37
CA ASP A 95 -12.97 -4.89 -3.79
C ASP A 95 -13.82 -4.20 -2.70
N ALA A 96 -15.13 -4.43 -2.67
CA ALA A 96 -16.03 -3.65 -1.82
C ALA A 96 -15.73 -3.77 -0.31
N ILE A 97 -15.35 -4.98 0.14
CA ILE A 97 -15.15 -5.28 1.56
C ILE A 97 -13.84 -4.68 2.05
N GLY A 98 -12.73 -4.98 1.37
CA GLY A 98 -11.41 -4.40 1.63
C GLY A 98 -11.44 -2.89 1.47
N ARG A 99 -12.17 -2.36 0.48
CA ARG A 99 -12.31 -0.91 0.27
C ARG A 99 -12.97 -0.24 1.46
N THR A 100 -13.99 -0.86 2.04
CA THR A 100 -14.62 -0.35 3.26
C THR A 100 -13.59 -0.25 4.39
N ALA A 101 -12.80 -1.30 4.61
CA ALA A 101 -11.77 -1.30 5.65
C ALA A 101 -10.67 -0.27 5.37
N PHE A 102 -10.15 -0.22 4.14
CA PHE A 102 -9.19 0.76 3.66
C PHE A 102 -9.65 2.20 3.90
N LEU A 103 -10.84 2.56 3.39
CA LEU A 103 -11.38 3.90 3.54
C LEU A 103 -11.60 4.25 5.02
N ARG A 104 -12.11 3.32 5.85
CA ARG A 104 -12.26 3.57 7.30
C ARG A 104 -10.92 3.81 7.98
N THR A 105 -9.91 3.02 7.67
CA THR A 105 -8.57 3.19 8.24
C THR A 105 -8.02 4.56 7.86
N VAL A 106 -8.06 4.95 6.57
CA VAL A 106 -7.49 6.23 6.13
C VAL A 106 -8.23 7.43 6.77
N HIS A 107 -9.56 7.44 6.79
CA HIS A 107 -10.32 8.49 7.49
C HIS A 107 -9.95 8.56 8.97
N ARG A 108 -9.86 7.40 9.64
CA ARG A 108 -9.47 7.33 11.05
C ARG A 108 -8.05 7.87 11.27
N THR A 109 -7.09 7.53 10.41
CA THR A 109 -5.71 8.01 10.56
C THR A 109 -5.60 9.52 10.36
N PHE A 110 -6.32 10.11 9.39
CA PHE A 110 -6.39 11.58 9.27
C PHE A 110 -7.07 12.24 10.48
N LEU A 111 -8.13 11.64 11.01
CA LEU A 111 -8.80 12.14 12.21
C LEU A 111 -7.87 12.08 13.44
N GLU A 112 -7.18 10.95 13.66
CA GLU A 112 -6.16 10.80 14.71
C GLU A 112 -5.05 11.85 14.55
N ALA A 113 -4.54 12.05 13.34
CA ALA A 113 -3.53 13.06 13.01
C ALA A 113 -4.01 14.49 13.35
N SER A 114 -5.25 14.84 12.98
CA SER A 114 -5.79 16.17 13.26
C SER A 114 -5.85 16.51 14.75
N ILE A 115 -6.03 15.50 15.60
CA ILE A 115 -6.12 15.67 17.06
C ILE A 115 -4.74 15.57 17.73
N THR A 116 -3.87 14.67 17.26
CA THR A 116 -2.66 14.25 17.98
C THR A 116 -1.43 15.08 17.64
N PHE A 117 -1.32 15.62 16.43
CA PHE A 117 -0.13 16.40 16.05
C PHE A 117 0.02 17.67 16.89
N SER A 118 1.25 17.95 17.33
CA SER A 118 1.59 19.15 18.10
C SER A 118 1.66 20.40 17.23
N ASP A 119 2.17 20.27 16.01
CA ASP A 119 2.29 21.37 15.04
C ASP A 119 0.91 21.80 14.50
N GLU A 120 0.66 23.12 14.54
CA GLU A 120 -0.60 23.71 14.09
C GLU A 120 -0.83 23.45 12.60
N LEU A 121 0.16 23.65 11.74
CA LEU A 121 -0.01 23.51 10.30
C LEU A 121 -0.20 22.04 9.89
N MET A 122 0.44 21.10 10.59
CA MET A 122 0.18 19.67 10.40
C MET A 122 -1.24 19.29 10.78
N ARG A 123 -1.78 19.80 11.91
CA ARG A 123 -3.20 19.59 12.28
C ARG A 123 -4.15 20.15 11.21
N LEU A 124 -3.86 21.35 10.70
CA LEU A 124 -4.63 21.96 9.62
C LEU A 124 -4.57 21.12 8.33
N GLY A 125 -3.38 20.65 7.97
CA GLY A 125 -3.16 19.75 6.84
C GLY A 125 -3.93 18.45 7.00
N ALA A 126 -3.98 17.87 8.20
CA ALA A 126 -4.73 16.66 8.47
C ALA A 126 -6.24 16.89 8.31
N LEU A 127 -6.75 18.05 8.72
CA LEU A 127 -8.13 18.45 8.49
C LEU A 127 -8.44 18.62 6.99
N TYR A 128 -7.54 19.24 6.22
CA TYR A 128 -7.66 19.28 4.76
C TYR A 128 -7.63 17.89 4.14
N GLY A 129 -6.76 17.00 4.63
CA GLY A 129 -6.67 15.61 4.18
C GLY A 129 -7.96 14.85 4.42
N LEU A 130 -8.51 14.95 5.63
CA LEU A 130 -9.80 14.33 5.99
C LEU A 130 -10.92 14.83 5.07
N TYR A 131 -11.05 16.14 4.90
CA TYR A 131 -12.05 16.76 4.04
C TYR A 131 -11.86 16.35 2.57
N THR A 132 -10.67 16.52 2.02
CA THR A 132 -10.36 16.24 0.62
C THR A 132 -10.56 14.77 0.32
N PHE A 133 -10.05 13.87 1.16
CA PHE A 133 -10.24 12.43 1.00
C PHE A 133 -11.72 12.06 1.00
N HIS A 134 -12.51 12.59 1.93
CA HIS A 134 -13.93 12.28 1.99
C HIS A 134 -14.71 12.79 0.77
N MET A 135 -14.48 14.05 0.38
CA MET A 135 -15.22 14.71 -0.71
C MET A 135 -14.87 14.20 -2.10
N THR A 136 -13.66 13.65 -2.26
CA THR A 136 -13.17 13.13 -3.56
C THR A 136 -13.42 11.64 -3.75
N GLN A 137 -14.18 10.99 -2.86
CA GLN A 137 -14.55 9.59 -3.04
C GLN A 137 -15.33 9.40 -4.36
N PRO A 138 -14.91 8.46 -5.23
CA PRO A 138 -15.60 8.22 -6.49
C PRO A 138 -17.01 7.68 -6.26
N SER A 139 -18.00 8.26 -6.94
CA SER A 139 -19.43 7.92 -6.81
C SER A 139 -19.78 6.54 -7.39
N HIS A 140 -19.00 6.05 -8.35
CA HIS A 140 -19.24 4.77 -9.03
C HIS A 140 -18.65 3.55 -8.30
N LEU A 141 -17.87 3.78 -7.24
CA LEU A 141 -17.32 2.72 -6.39
C LEU A 141 -17.99 2.75 -5.01
N HIS A 142 -17.82 1.67 -4.25
CA HIS A 142 -18.31 1.64 -2.87
C HIS A 142 -17.71 2.81 -2.07
N ARG A 143 -18.55 3.65 -1.47
CA ARG A 143 -18.12 4.84 -0.72
C ARG A 143 -18.58 4.76 0.72
N ILE A 144 -17.81 5.37 1.60
CA ILE A 144 -18.19 5.54 2.99
C ILE A 144 -18.91 6.88 3.13
N LEU A 145 -20.16 6.80 3.55
CA LEU A 145 -20.99 7.98 3.84
C LEU A 145 -20.68 8.56 5.21
N GLU A 146 -20.36 7.71 6.17
CA GLU A 146 -20.18 8.11 7.57
C GLU A 146 -18.84 7.65 8.14
N ILE A 147 -18.15 8.58 8.80
CA ILE A 147 -16.90 8.38 9.52
C ILE A 147 -17.23 8.10 10.98
N PRO A 148 -16.89 6.91 11.51
CA PRO A 148 -17.07 6.61 12.93
C PRO A 148 -16.15 7.49 13.79
N ILE A 149 -16.71 8.20 14.77
CA ILE A 149 -15.97 9.05 15.70
C ILE A 149 -16.49 8.90 17.14
N PRO A 150 -15.62 8.60 18.13
CA PRO A 150 -15.98 8.65 19.56
C PRO A 150 -16.40 10.06 20.00
N LEU A 151 -17.37 10.15 20.92
CA LEU A 151 -17.89 11.44 21.41
C LEU A 151 -16.82 12.39 21.94
N ASP A 152 -15.85 11.88 22.69
CA ASP A 152 -14.73 12.64 23.24
C ASP A 152 -13.76 13.13 22.16
N HIS A 153 -13.51 12.31 21.13
CA HIS A 153 -12.72 12.74 19.97
C HIS A 153 -13.46 13.80 19.16
N LEU A 154 -14.78 13.69 19.00
CA LEU A 154 -15.58 14.71 18.35
C LEU A 154 -15.51 16.03 19.12
N GLN A 155 -15.60 15.99 20.45
CA GLN A 155 -15.46 17.19 21.28
C GLN A 155 -14.10 17.87 21.07
N GLN A 156 -13.01 17.11 21.04
CA GLN A 156 -11.67 17.65 20.73
C GLN A 156 -11.60 18.22 19.31
N PHE A 157 -12.17 17.51 18.33
CA PHE A 157 -12.23 17.94 16.94
C PHE A 157 -13.01 19.26 16.76
N LEU A 158 -14.09 19.45 17.52
CA LEU A 158 -14.86 20.71 17.52
C LEU A 158 -14.11 21.88 18.17
N GLN A 159 -13.18 21.61 19.08
CA GLN A 159 -12.34 22.63 19.72
C GLN A 159 -11.14 23.02 18.85
N LEU A 160 -10.80 22.22 17.83
CA LEU A 160 -9.67 22.42 16.93
C LEU A 160 -9.59 23.85 16.35
N PRO A 161 -10.68 24.49 15.85
CA PRO A 161 -10.63 25.87 15.34
C PRO A 161 -10.07 26.89 16.33
N LEU A 162 -10.29 26.68 17.64
CA LEU A 162 -9.83 27.59 18.69
C LEU A 162 -8.31 27.55 18.87
N THR A 163 -7.66 26.49 18.38
CA THR A 163 -6.21 26.30 18.49
C THR A 163 -5.43 26.97 17.37
N PHE A 164 -6.10 27.44 16.30
CA PHE A 164 -5.45 28.07 15.16
C PHE A 164 -5.38 29.59 15.28
N GLN A 165 -4.32 30.16 14.71
CA GLN A 165 -4.23 31.60 14.50
C GLN A 165 -5.04 32.03 13.26
N HIS A 166 -5.38 33.31 13.18
CA HIS A 166 -5.96 33.85 11.95
C HIS A 166 -4.88 33.89 10.85
N PRO A 167 -5.21 33.53 9.59
CA PRO A 167 -6.54 33.24 9.03
C PRO A 167 -6.99 31.77 9.14
N HIS A 168 -6.12 30.84 9.53
CA HIS A 168 -6.38 29.39 9.54
C HIS A 168 -7.60 28.98 10.36
N LYS A 169 -7.87 29.70 11.46
CA LYS A 169 -9.08 29.52 12.30
C LYS A 169 -10.38 29.56 11.49
N LEU A 170 -10.51 30.49 10.55
CA LEU A 170 -11.73 30.63 9.74
C LEU A 170 -11.89 29.44 8.81
N VAL A 171 -10.80 28.98 8.21
CA VAL A 171 -10.81 27.83 7.31
C VAL A 171 -11.13 26.54 8.07
N ALA A 172 -10.49 26.32 9.22
CA ALA A 172 -10.78 25.18 10.08
C ALA A 172 -12.25 25.16 10.53
N THR A 173 -12.77 26.32 10.95
CA THR A 173 -14.19 26.48 11.30
C THR A 173 -15.10 26.10 10.14
N HIS A 174 -14.80 26.58 8.93
CA HIS A 174 -15.59 26.27 7.75
C HIS A 174 -15.55 24.78 7.41
N LEU A 175 -14.37 24.16 7.35
CA LEU A 175 -14.24 22.74 7.03
C LEU A 175 -15.00 21.87 8.02
N ILE A 176 -14.85 22.13 9.32
CA ILE A 176 -15.55 21.38 10.37
C ILE A 176 -17.06 21.59 10.28
N SER A 177 -17.51 22.84 10.10
CA SER A 177 -18.93 23.15 9.92
C SER A 177 -19.52 22.45 8.71
N THR A 178 -18.81 22.44 7.57
CA THR A 178 -19.22 21.71 6.37
C THR A 178 -19.34 20.22 6.63
N LEU A 179 -18.35 19.61 7.29
CA LEU A 179 -18.38 18.17 7.58
C LEU A 179 -19.57 17.79 8.50
N ILE A 180 -19.89 18.64 9.48
CA ILE A 180 -21.02 18.43 10.40
C ILE A 180 -22.36 18.63 9.70
N SER A 181 -22.48 19.70 8.90
CA SER A 181 -23.72 20.04 8.18
C SER A 181 -24.12 18.95 7.18
N GLN A 182 -23.15 18.18 6.68
CA GLN A 182 -23.37 17.05 5.78
C GLN A 182 -23.60 15.73 6.52
N HIS A 183 -23.67 15.73 7.86
CA HIS A 183 -23.87 14.54 8.69
C HIS A 183 -22.85 13.42 8.44
N ILE A 184 -21.59 13.78 8.17
CA ILE A 184 -20.54 12.82 7.82
C ILE A 184 -20.10 11.98 9.03
N PHE A 185 -20.38 12.40 10.26
CA PHE A 185 -19.90 11.71 11.45
C PHE A 185 -20.94 10.75 12.03
N ARG A 186 -20.57 9.47 12.14
CA ARG A 186 -21.33 8.49 12.94
C ARG A 186 -20.81 8.50 14.37
N LEU A 187 -21.64 8.96 15.28
CA LEU A 187 -21.32 9.05 16.69
C LEU A 187 -21.15 7.65 17.29
N LEU A 188 -20.03 7.46 17.99
CA LEU A 188 -19.76 6.30 18.82
C LEU A 188 -19.68 6.72 20.29
N PRO A 189 -19.86 5.79 21.23
CA PRO A 189 -19.61 6.04 22.65
C PRO A 189 -18.21 6.63 22.91
N VAL A 190 -17.96 7.06 24.14
CA VAL A 190 -16.64 7.58 24.55
C VAL A 190 -15.53 6.54 24.29
N SER A 191 -14.34 7.00 23.90
CA SER A 191 -13.20 6.17 23.50
C SER A 191 -12.78 5.15 24.56
N GLY A 192 -12.96 5.48 25.86
CA GLY A 192 -12.70 4.57 26.99
C GLY A 192 -13.52 3.28 26.97
N LEU A 193 -14.67 3.27 26.29
CA LEU A 193 -15.50 2.07 26.07
C LEU A 193 -15.06 1.24 24.85
N ARG A 194 -13.98 1.64 24.18
CA ARG A 194 -13.39 0.93 23.04
C ARG A 194 -14.37 0.66 21.89
N PRO A 195 -15.23 1.63 21.49
CA PRO A 195 -16.30 1.36 20.52
C PRO A 195 -15.83 1.26 19.06
N MET A 196 -14.57 1.61 18.79
CA MET A 196 -13.97 1.51 17.46
C MET A 196 -13.70 0.04 17.11
N ASN A 197 -13.83 -0.31 15.83
CA ASN A 197 -13.44 -1.62 15.30
C ASN A 197 -12.43 -1.43 14.14
N PRO A 198 -11.16 -1.82 14.30
CA PRO A 198 -10.55 -2.33 15.54
C PRO A 198 -10.49 -1.25 16.63
N THR A 199 -10.31 -1.63 17.89
CA THR A 199 -10.24 -0.62 18.98
C THR A 199 -9.04 0.30 18.83
N MET A 200 -7.87 -0.27 18.50
CA MET A 200 -6.61 0.46 18.33
C MET A 200 -6.02 0.16 16.95
N LEU A 201 -5.30 1.13 16.40
CA LEU A 201 -4.52 0.98 15.19
C LEU A 201 -3.02 1.17 15.48
N PRO A 202 -2.14 0.27 14.99
CA PRO A 202 -2.46 -0.99 14.33
C PRO A 202 -3.07 -2.04 15.28
N GLN A 203 -3.90 -2.94 14.76
CA GLN A 203 -4.51 -4.03 15.53
C GLN A 203 -3.54 -5.20 15.73
N THR A 204 -2.78 -5.54 14.70
CA THR A 204 -1.87 -6.68 14.69
C THR A 204 -0.47 -6.24 14.32
N PHE A 205 0.48 -6.49 15.22
CA PHE A 205 1.90 -6.36 14.93
C PHE A 205 2.38 -7.65 14.26
N VAL A 206 2.99 -7.52 13.09
CA VAL A 206 3.69 -8.64 12.50
C VAL A 206 5.02 -8.74 13.23
N ALA A 207 5.08 -9.64 14.22
CA ALA A 207 6.36 -10.06 14.76
C ALA A 207 7.11 -10.75 13.63
N ILE A 208 7.99 -10.01 12.94
CA ILE A 208 9.00 -10.60 12.07
C ILE A 208 9.86 -11.41 13.04
N SER A 209 9.60 -12.71 13.14
CA SER A 209 10.39 -13.61 13.96
C SER A 209 11.77 -13.74 13.29
N THR A 210 12.64 -12.76 13.53
CA THR A 210 14.06 -12.79 13.15
C THR A 210 14.87 -13.70 14.08
N THR A 211 14.24 -14.30 15.10
CA THR A 211 14.92 -15.21 16.02
C THR A 211 14.80 -16.67 15.59
N SER A 212 15.92 -17.17 15.10
CA SER A 212 16.33 -18.57 14.89
C SER A 212 16.34 -19.44 16.17
N GLN A 213 15.41 -19.23 17.11
CA GLN A 213 15.38 -19.93 18.41
C GLN A 213 14.01 -20.54 18.74
N ASP A 214 13.48 -21.38 17.86
CA ASP A 214 12.34 -22.24 18.19
C ASP A 214 12.71 -23.70 17.89
N THR A 215 13.66 -24.24 18.67
CA THR A 215 13.99 -25.67 18.72
C THR A 215 13.01 -26.48 19.57
N MET A 216 11.93 -25.86 20.06
CA MET A 216 10.90 -26.56 20.83
C MET A 216 9.97 -27.33 19.88
N PRO A 217 9.81 -28.66 20.04
CA PRO A 217 8.93 -29.47 19.21
C PRO A 217 7.47 -29.06 19.43
N ARG A 218 6.95 -28.21 18.55
CA ARG A 218 5.53 -27.84 18.55
C ARG A 218 4.72 -29.01 17.98
N GLY A 219 3.61 -29.32 18.65
CA GLY A 219 2.80 -30.51 18.44
C GLY A 219 2.32 -30.76 17.01
N PRO A 220 1.93 -32.01 16.71
CA PRO A 220 1.59 -32.47 15.37
C PRO A 220 0.37 -31.72 14.82
N GLY A 221 0.53 -31.10 13.65
CA GLY A 221 -0.58 -30.52 12.87
C GLY A 221 -0.45 -29.04 12.49
N ARG A 222 0.53 -28.31 13.04
CA ARG A 222 0.77 -26.91 12.62
C ARG A 222 1.76 -26.88 11.46
N VAL A 223 1.31 -26.41 10.29
CA VAL A 223 2.18 -26.20 9.12
C VAL A 223 3.23 -25.15 9.48
N THR A 224 4.46 -25.58 9.74
CA THR A 224 5.58 -24.71 10.07
C THR A 224 5.97 -23.85 8.86
N VAL A 225 6.67 -22.73 9.11
CA VAL A 225 7.25 -21.91 8.04
C VAL A 225 8.14 -22.75 7.13
N THR A 226 8.92 -23.67 7.70
CA THR A 226 9.71 -24.66 6.95
C THR A 226 8.84 -25.55 6.07
N ASN A 227 7.65 -25.97 6.52
CA ASN A 227 6.76 -26.79 5.69
C ASN A 227 6.12 -25.95 4.56
N ARG A 228 5.83 -24.65 4.78
CA ARG A 228 5.42 -23.73 3.71
C ARG A 228 6.55 -23.51 2.70
N LEU A 229 7.78 -23.32 3.17
CA LEU A 229 8.95 -23.17 2.29
C LEU A 229 9.19 -24.45 1.50
N ARG A 230 9.06 -25.62 2.12
CA ARG A 230 9.16 -26.92 1.47
C ARG A 230 8.05 -27.15 0.46
N MET A 231 6.82 -26.75 0.76
CA MET A 231 5.72 -26.79 -0.20
C MET A 231 5.94 -25.82 -1.36
N GLY A 232 6.45 -24.62 -1.10
CA GLY A 232 6.84 -23.67 -2.13
C GLY A 232 7.94 -24.22 -3.03
N LYS A 233 8.99 -24.79 -2.44
CA LYS A 233 10.08 -25.45 -3.18
C LYS A 233 9.55 -26.60 -4.04
N ARG A 234 8.72 -27.49 -3.48
CA ARG A 234 8.08 -28.57 -4.27
C ARG A 234 7.25 -28.05 -5.43
N ALA A 235 6.48 -26.97 -5.24
CA ALA A 235 5.70 -26.39 -6.31
C ALA A 235 6.59 -25.79 -7.42
N VAL A 236 7.73 -25.20 -7.04
CA VAL A 236 8.74 -24.70 -8.00
C VAL A 236 9.42 -25.87 -8.72
N ASP A 237 9.82 -26.92 -8.02
CA ASP A 237 10.44 -28.12 -8.59
C ASP A 237 9.47 -28.84 -9.55
N GLU A 238 8.19 -28.93 -9.20
CA GLU A 238 7.12 -29.46 -10.07
C GLU A 238 6.93 -28.59 -11.32
N LEU A 239 6.97 -27.26 -11.17
CA LEU A 239 6.88 -26.34 -12.30
C LEU A 239 8.10 -26.47 -13.23
N GLN A 240 9.29 -26.64 -12.65
CA GLN A 240 10.52 -26.85 -13.39
C GLN A 240 10.47 -28.16 -14.17
N THR A 241 10.04 -29.24 -13.53
CA THR A 241 9.87 -30.56 -14.18
C THR A 241 8.84 -30.50 -15.31
N PHE A 242 7.78 -29.69 -15.14
CA PHE A 242 6.80 -29.44 -16.20
C PHE A 242 7.40 -28.66 -17.38
N LEU A 243 8.24 -27.65 -17.11
CA LEU A 243 8.92 -26.87 -18.14
C LEU A 243 9.97 -27.69 -18.91
N ASP A 244 10.62 -28.64 -18.23
CA ASP A 244 11.63 -29.54 -18.81
C ASP A 244 11.01 -30.63 -19.70
N GLY A 245 9.68 -30.65 -19.86
CA GLY A 245 8.98 -31.51 -20.81
C GLY A 245 8.80 -32.96 -20.35
N ASP A 246 9.21 -33.30 -19.13
CA ASP A 246 9.14 -34.66 -18.58
C ASP A 246 7.73 -34.99 -18.03
N THR A 247 6.73 -34.84 -18.90
CA THR A 247 5.29 -34.94 -18.58
C THR A 247 4.76 -36.37 -18.46
N SER A 248 5.65 -37.36 -18.43
CA SER A 248 5.31 -38.79 -18.47
C SER A 248 4.55 -39.31 -17.23
N HIS A 249 4.37 -38.49 -16.17
CA HIS A 249 3.79 -38.94 -14.90
C HIS A 249 2.56 -38.16 -14.37
N MET A 250 2.03 -37.18 -15.11
CA MET A 250 0.87 -36.39 -14.66
C MET A 250 -0.45 -37.02 -15.10
N ALA A 251 -1.20 -37.60 -14.15
CA ALA A 251 -2.55 -38.11 -14.38
C ALA A 251 -3.47 -36.99 -14.93
N PRO A 252 -4.34 -37.28 -15.90
CA PRO A 252 -5.16 -36.27 -16.57
C PRO A 252 -6.16 -35.65 -15.60
N ARG A 253 -5.95 -34.38 -15.24
CA ARG A 253 -6.92 -33.56 -14.50
C ARG A 253 -7.95 -32.99 -15.47
N ALA A 254 -9.22 -33.03 -15.07
CA ALA A 254 -10.37 -32.57 -15.85
C ALA A 254 -10.26 -31.05 -16.21
N PRO A 255 -10.77 -30.63 -17.39
CA PRO A 255 -10.35 -29.38 -18.01
C PRO A 255 -11.24 -28.18 -17.65
N GLY A 256 -10.64 -27.17 -17.03
CA GLY A 256 -10.76 -25.80 -17.50
C GLY A 256 -9.52 -25.53 -18.35
N SER A 257 -9.68 -25.08 -19.59
CA SER A 257 -8.58 -25.00 -20.56
C SER A 257 -7.50 -24.02 -20.10
N LEU A 258 -6.46 -24.54 -19.46
CA LEU A 258 -5.19 -23.85 -19.35
C LEU A 258 -4.59 -23.76 -20.76
N PRO A 259 -3.91 -22.65 -21.10
CA PRO A 259 -3.19 -22.52 -22.35
C PRO A 259 -2.24 -23.71 -22.51
N SER A 260 -2.26 -24.31 -23.69
CA SER A 260 -1.39 -25.45 -23.98
C SER A 260 0.08 -25.03 -23.85
N PHE A 261 0.98 -25.99 -23.63
CA PHE A 261 2.41 -25.71 -23.62
C PHE A 261 2.86 -25.00 -24.91
N THR A 262 2.27 -25.37 -26.05
CA THR A 262 2.45 -24.70 -27.34
C THR A 262 1.96 -23.25 -27.34
N ASP A 263 0.86 -22.93 -26.68
CA ASP A 263 0.39 -21.54 -26.55
C ASP A 263 1.35 -20.72 -25.70
N TYR A 264 1.91 -21.31 -24.64
CA TYR A 264 2.90 -20.66 -23.79
C TYR A 264 4.21 -20.41 -24.53
N THR A 265 4.74 -21.38 -25.26
CA THR A 265 5.98 -21.20 -26.04
C THR A 265 5.80 -20.19 -27.15
N THR A 266 4.64 -20.18 -27.81
CA THR A 266 4.29 -19.19 -28.85
C THR A 266 4.19 -17.78 -28.25
N LEU A 267 3.49 -17.63 -27.12
CA LEU A 267 3.37 -16.35 -26.43
C LEU A 267 4.73 -15.85 -25.93
N ARG A 268 5.56 -16.75 -25.39
CA ARG A 268 6.93 -16.43 -24.96
C ARG A 268 7.78 -15.96 -26.12
N ALA A 269 7.76 -16.64 -27.26
CA ALA A 269 8.50 -16.24 -28.46
C ALA A 269 8.04 -14.86 -28.95
N LEU A 270 6.73 -14.60 -28.96
CA LEU A 270 6.15 -13.32 -29.36
C LEU A 270 6.56 -12.18 -28.40
N MET A 271 6.59 -12.45 -27.09
CA MET A 271 7.08 -11.48 -26.11
C MET A 271 8.58 -11.22 -26.23
N MET A 272 9.37 -12.25 -26.53
CA MET A 272 10.82 -12.10 -26.73
C MET A 272 11.14 -11.27 -27.99
N ASP A 273 10.39 -11.49 -29.08
CA ASP A 273 10.52 -10.72 -30.32
C ASP A 273 10.10 -9.25 -30.13
N ALA A 274 8.99 -9.02 -29.41
CA ALA A 274 8.47 -7.67 -29.15
C ALA A 274 9.35 -6.84 -28.20
N ALA A 275 10.00 -7.47 -27.21
CA ALA A 275 10.87 -6.79 -26.26
C ALA A 275 12.25 -6.44 -26.84
N GLY A 276 12.71 -7.24 -27.81
CA GLY A 276 14.06 -7.14 -28.38
C GLY A 276 15.14 -7.73 -27.44
N PRO A 277 16.23 -8.29 -28.00
CA PRO A 277 17.25 -9.01 -27.23
C PRO A 277 17.95 -8.12 -26.20
N GLU A 278 18.21 -6.85 -26.53
CA GLU A 278 18.88 -5.93 -25.62
C GLU A 278 18.07 -5.64 -24.34
N THR A 279 16.75 -5.53 -24.46
CA THR A 279 15.86 -5.29 -23.31
C THR A 279 15.85 -6.51 -22.39
N ILE A 280 15.84 -7.71 -22.96
CA ILE A 280 15.87 -8.97 -22.21
C ILE A 280 17.21 -9.11 -21.49
N ASP A 281 18.33 -8.85 -22.17
CA ASP A 281 19.67 -8.92 -21.58
C ASP A 281 19.86 -7.88 -20.46
N ASN A 282 19.32 -6.68 -20.63
CA ASN A 282 19.33 -5.65 -19.59
C ASN A 282 18.50 -6.07 -18.37
N ALA A 283 17.30 -6.63 -18.58
CA ALA A 283 16.46 -7.12 -17.49
C ALA A 283 17.11 -8.31 -16.74
N ILE A 284 17.76 -9.23 -17.47
CA ILE A 284 18.51 -10.35 -16.86
C ILE A 284 19.68 -9.80 -16.03
N ARG A 285 20.42 -8.82 -16.55
CA ARG A 285 21.55 -8.20 -15.86
C ARG A 285 21.11 -7.47 -14.60
N GLU A 286 20.03 -6.69 -14.67
CA GLU A 286 19.46 -5.97 -13.53
C GLU A 286 18.97 -6.95 -12.46
N THR A 287 18.24 -7.99 -12.86
CA THR A 287 17.76 -9.03 -11.94
C THR A 287 18.92 -9.75 -11.26
N SER A 288 19.96 -10.10 -12.03
CA SER A 288 21.17 -10.73 -11.50
C SER A 288 21.91 -9.82 -10.52
N GLN A 289 21.97 -8.51 -10.80
CA GLN A 289 22.59 -7.53 -9.90
C GLN A 289 21.79 -7.38 -8.60
N ASN A 290 20.45 -7.34 -8.69
CA ASN A 290 19.57 -7.25 -7.52
C ASN A 290 19.70 -8.48 -6.63
N LEU A 291 19.86 -9.69 -7.21
CA LEU A 291 20.12 -10.91 -6.46
C LEU A 291 21.47 -10.87 -5.72
N ARG A 292 22.54 -10.38 -6.37
CA ARG A 292 23.85 -10.19 -5.71
C ARG A 292 23.78 -9.18 -4.57
N ASN A 293 23.09 -8.06 -4.78
CA ASN A 293 22.91 -7.05 -3.74
C ASN A 293 22.13 -7.62 -2.54
N ALA A 294 21.13 -8.46 -2.78
CA ALA A 294 20.39 -9.14 -1.71
C ALA A 294 21.29 -10.15 -0.97
N GLU A 295 22.12 -10.92 -1.67
CA GLU A 295 23.10 -11.84 -1.07
C GLU A 295 24.08 -11.08 -0.16
N ASP A 296 24.64 -9.96 -0.64
CA ASP A 296 25.55 -9.11 0.14
C ASP A 296 24.91 -8.57 1.43
N ILE A 297 23.63 -8.20 1.37
CA ILE A 297 22.87 -7.78 2.56
C ILE A 297 22.74 -8.93 3.55
N LEU A 298 22.37 -10.13 3.08
CA LEU A 298 22.21 -11.32 3.93
C LEU A 298 23.53 -11.73 4.59
N VAL A 299 24.65 -11.68 3.84
CA VAL A 299 25.99 -11.96 4.37
C VAL A 299 26.40 -10.92 5.42
N ARG A 300 26.13 -9.63 5.17
CA ARG A 300 26.43 -8.55 6.14
C ARG A 300 25.65 -8.71 7.45
N GLU A 301 24.46 -9.31 7.39
CA GLU A 301 23.62 -9.60 8.55
C GLU A 301 23.99 -10.92 9.25
N GLY A 302 25.06 -11.60 8.81
CA GLY A 302 25.54 -12.83 9.44
C GLY A 302 24.70 -14.06 9.11
N MET A 303 23.87 -14.00 8.05
CA MET A 303 23.12 -15.16 7.57
C MET A 303 23.97 -15.96 6.58
N ALA A 304 24.13 -17.26 6.84
CA ALA A 304 24.78 -18.17 5.90
C ALA A 304 23.82 -18.45 4.73
N VAL A 305 24.16 -17.95 3.55
CA VAL A 305 23.44 -18.27 2.31
C VAL A 305 24.26 -19.30 1.54
N GLU A 306 23.77 -20.53 1.50
CA GLU A 306 24.33 -21.58 0.64
C GLU A 306 23.66 -21.44 -0.74
N VAL A 307 24.28 -20.65 -1.63
CA VAL A 307 23.81 -20.51 -3.01
C VAL A 307 24.44 -21.62 -3.84
N ASP A 308 23.60 -22.32 -4.61
CA ASP A 308 24.03 -23.31 -5.58
C ASP A 308 25.04 -22.68 -6.56
N PRO A 309 26.26 -23.25 -6.72
CA PRO A 309 27.30 -22.68 -7.59
C PRO A 309 26.85 -22.48 -9.04
N GLU A 310 25.86 -23.22 -9.54
CA GLU A 310 25.34 -23.07 -10.91
C GLU A 310 24.53 -21.77 -11.10
N LEU A 311 23.81 -21.33 -10.06
CA LEU A 311 23.09 -20.04 -10.04
C LEU A 311 24.05 -18.84 -10.03
N ARG A 312 25.24 -19.01 -9.43
CA ARG A 312 26.26 -17.96 -9.29
C ARG A 312 26.89 -17.54 -10.62
N ASN A 313 26.90 -18.45 -11.60
CA ASN A 313 27.51 -18.25 -12.91
C ASN A 313 26.52 -17.78 -13.99
N GLY A 314 25.26 -17.52 -13.65
CA GLY A 314 24.26 -17.05 -14.61
C GLY A 314 23.88 -18.07 -15.68
N GLN A 315 24.13 -19.37 -15.45
CA GLN A 315 23.96 -20.43 -16.46
C GLN A 315 22.53 -20.96 -16.63
N LEU A 316 21.52 -20.32 -16.02
CA LEU A 316 20.12 -20.79 -16.06
C LEU A 316 19.43 -20.67 -17.43
N LEU A 317 20.09 -20.15 -18.47
CA LEU A 317 19.56 -20.09 -19.84
C LEU A 317 20.41 -20.84 -20.88
N GLY A 318 21.42 -21.60 -20.45
CA GLY A 318 22.37 -22.31 -21.33
C GLY A 318 22.08 -23.79 -21.61
N LEU A 319 20.88 -24.30 -21.32
CA LEU A 319 20.51 -25.70 -21.57
C LEU A 319 19.56 -25.85 -22.76
N VAL A 320 19.95 -25.31 -23.92
CA VAL A 320 19.56 -25.86 -25.23
C VAL A 320 20.76 -25.67 -26.17
N HIS A 321 21.72 -26.60 -26.10
CA HIS A 321 22.62 -26.83 -27.23
C HIS A 321 22.02 -27.98 -28.05
N ASP A 322 21.71 -27.69 -29.32
CA ASP A 322 21.32 -28.68 -30.33
C ASP A 322 22.32 -29.83 -30.36
N THR A 323 21.88 -31.00 -29.90
CA THR A 323 22.51 -32.29 -30.18
C THR A 323 21.82 -32.96 -31.38
N THR A 324 21.84 -32.29 -32.53
CA THR A 324 21.61 -32.95 -33.82
C THR A 324 22.81 -32.73 -34.71
N GLY A 325 23.70 -33.72 -34.71
CA GLY A 325 24.90 -33.72 -35.55
C GLY A 325 25.72 -35.00 -35.41
N SER A 326 25.07 -36.17 -35.42
CA SER A 326 25.76 -37.43 -35.72
C SER A 326 25.69 -37.66 -37.23
N SER A 327 26.86 -37.89 -37.80
CA SER A 327 27.05 -38.51 -39.11
C SER A 327 26.30 -39.84 -39.24
N ILE A 328 25.92 -40.20 -40.47
CA ILE A 328 26.04 -41.51 -41.11
C ILE A 328 25.52 -41.44 -42.58
N LEU A 329 26.42 -41.77 -43.51
CA LEU A 329 26.29 -42.50 -44.79
C LEU A 329 25.00 -42.33 -45.62
N ASP A 330 25.10 -41.72 -46.81
CA ASP A 330 25.56 -42.31 -48.09
C ASP A 330 26.14 -41.20 -48.99
#